data_AF-A0A417YPL5-F1
#
_entry.id   AF-A0A417YPL5-F1
#
_cell.length_a   1.000
_cell.length_b   1.000
_cell.length_c   1.000
_cell.angle_alpha   90.00
_cell.angle_beta   90.00
_cell.angle_gamma   90.00
#
_symmetry.space_group_name_H-M   'P 1'
#
loop_
_entity.id
_entity.type
_entity.pdbx_description
1 polymer ?
#
loop_
_entity_poly.entity_id
_entity_poly.type
_entity_poly.pdbx_seq_one_letter_code
_entity_poly.pdbx_strand_id
1 'polypeptide(L)'
;MSPYLFTAAAIIAVIGILIVFKINLDKIKADPEQVAKAQTNFFIGAAISESVPLIMIIYAIIHAVPLSIEDLYVPAFIIIILMAFAMFFIFLQRKVDVEEDRRQAVNQFSIIAIALINAVPIIALVLMFINVA
;
A
#
# COMPACT_ATOMS: atom_id res chain seq x y z
N MET A 1 -5.71 17.18 16.41
CA MET A 1 -6.17 16.43 15.23
C MET A 1 -6.18 14.96 15.58
N SER A 2 -7.11 14.17 15.05
CA SER A 2 -7.19 12.75 15.39
C SER A 2 -6.13 11.92 14.62
N PRO A 3 -5.38 11.01 15.28
CA PRO A 3 -4.42 10.13 14.61
C PRO A 3 -5.05 9.25 13.50
N TYR A 4 -6.38 9.10 13.51
CA TYR A 4 -7.14 8.40 12.48
C TYR A 4 -7.00 8.99 11.08
N LEU A 5 -6.55 10.25 10.93
CA LEU A 5 -6.30 10.81 9.60
C LEU A 5 -5.11 10.11 8.90
N PHE A 6 -4.04 9.78 9.63
CA PHE A 6 -2.92 8.98 9.13
C PHE A 6 -3.40 7.57 8.75
N THR A 7 -4.23 6.96 9.59
CA THR A 7 -4.85 5.66 9.32
C THR A 7 -5.72 5.68 8.06
N ALA A 8 -6.56 6.71 7.89
CA ALA A 8 -7.40 6.86 6.71
C ALA A 8 -6.57 7.00 5.43
N ALA A 9 -5.49 7.78 5.46
CA ALA A 9 -4.56 7.91 4.34
C ALA A 9 -3.94 6.54 3.97
N ALA A 10 -3.50 5.77 4.96
CA ALA A 10 -2.96 4.42 4.73
C ALA A 10 -4.00 3.47 4.11
N ILE A 11 -5.25 3.47 4.60
CA ILE A 11 -6.34 2.66 4.07
C ILE A 11 -6.61 2.98 2.59
N ILE A 12 -6.74 4.28 2.27
CA ILE A 12 -7.04 4.72 0.89
C ILE A 12 -5.90 4.31 -0.04
N ALA A 13 -4.64 4.54 0.35
CA ALA A 13 -3.48 4.15 -0.44
C ALA A 13 -3.44 2.64 -0.70
N VAL A 14 -3.57 1.83 0.36
CA VAL A 14 -3.52 0.37 0.26
C VAL A 14 -4.62 -0.17 -0.64
N ILE A 15 -5.87 0.27 -0.47
CA ILE A 15 -6.99 -0.18 -1.30
C ILE A 15 -6.76 0.19 -2.77
N GLY A 16 -6.37 1.44 -3.05
CA GLY A 16 -6.10 1.89 -4.41
C GLY A 16 -4.98 1.07 -5.08
N ILE A 17 -3.86 0.87 -4.38
CA ILE A 17 -2.73 0.10 -4.88
C ILE A 17 -3.10 -1.38 -5.08
N LEU A 18 -3.90 -1.99 -4.20
CA LEU A 18 -4.36 -3.38 -4.39
C LEU A 18 -5.20 -3.55 -5.66
N ILE A 19 -6.09 -2.59 -5.95
CA ILE A 19 -6.90 -2.61 -7.16
C ILE A 19 -6.00 -2.53 -8.39
N VAL A 20 -5.08 -1.56 -8.44
CA VAL A 20 -4.15 -1.39 -9.56
C VAL A 20 -3.23 -2.60 -9.70
N PHE A 21 -2.77 -3.18 -8.59
CA PHE A 21 -1.98 -4.41 -8.56
C PHE A 21 -2.76 -5.56 -9.21
N LYS A 22 -4.00 -5.82 -8.78
CA LYS A 22 -4.79 -6.93 -9.30
C LYS A 22 -5.03 -6.82 -10.80
N ILE A 23 -5.40 -5.62 -11.27
CA ILE A 23 -5.63 -5.35 -12.70
C ILE A 23 -4.39 -5.64 -13.54
N ASN A 24 -3.20 -5.24 -13.07
CA ASN A 24 -1.97 -5.43 -13.82
C ASN A 24 -1.39 -6.84 -13.67
N LEU A 25 -1.57 -7.47 -12.51
CA LEU A 25 -1.23 -8.87 -12.30
C LEU A 25 -1.99 -9.78 -13.26
N ASP A 26 -3.30 -9.55 -13.44
CA ASP A 26 -4.12 -10.37 -14.33
C ASP A 26 -3.67 -10.26 -15.80
N LYS A 27 -3.16 -9.10 -16.21
CA LYS A 27 -2.56 -8.92 -17.54
C LYS A 27 -1.29 -9.76 -17.70
N ILE A 28 -0.42 -9.78 -16.68
CA ILE A 28 0.80 -10.60 -16.68
C ILE A 28 0.45 -12.09 -16.67
N LYS A 29 -0.59 -12.47 -15.93
CA LYS A 29 -1.10 -13.84 -15.93
C LYS A 29 -1.69 -14.23 -17.28
N ALA A 30 -2.29 -13.31 -18.04
CA ALA A 30 -2.78 -13.61 -19.38
C ALA A 30 -1.64 -13.69 -20.41
N ASP A 31 -0.64 -12.81 -20.27
CA ASP A 31 0.50 -12.70 -21.19
C ASP A 31 1.74 -12.18 -20.44
N PRO A 32 2.76 -13.04 -20.20
CA PRO A 32 3.93 -12.67 -19.43
C PRO A 32 4.84 -11.65 -20.13
N GLU A 33 4.74 -11.48 -21.45
CA GLU A 33 5.53 -10.48 -22.19
C GLU A 33 5.12 -9.05 -21.83
N GLN A 34 3.92 -8.86 -21.25
CA GLN A 34 3.42 -7.56 -20.85
C GLN A 34 3.98 -7.05 -19.52
N VAL A 35 4.89 -7.77 -18.86
CA VAL A 35 5.41 -7.42 -17.53
C VAL A 35 5.93 -5.98 -17.44
N ALA A 36 6.67 -5.51 -18.44
CA ALA A 36 7.20 -4.15 -18.46
C ALA A 36 6.08 -3.09 -18.53
N LYS A 37 5.07 -3.31 -19.39
CA LYS A 37 3.91 -2.42 -19.52
C LYS A 37 3.05 -2.43 -18.25
N ALA A 38 2.86 -3.60 -17.67
CA ALA A 38 2.13 -3.79 -16.42
C ALA A 38 2.83 -3.09 -15.24
N GLN A 39 4.15 -3.16 -15.15
CA GLN A 39 4.95 -2.41 -14.17
C GLN A 39 4.79 -0.91 -14.34
N THR A 40 4.94 -0.36 -15.55
CA THR A 40 4.74 1.07 -15.80
C THR A 40 3.34 1.54 -15.40
N ASN A 41 2.30 0.79 -15.79
CA ASN A 41 0.93 1.10 -15.40
C ASN A 41 0.71 1.00 -13.89
N PHE A 42 1.38 0.05 -13.22
CA PHE A 42 1.33 -0.09 -11.78
C PHE A 42 1.97 1.11 -11.06
N PHE A 43 3.14 1.58 -11.50
CA PHE A 43 3.77 2.78 -10.94
C PHE A 43 2.88 4.02 -11.11
N ILE A 44 2.32 4.22 -12.31
CA ILE A 44 1.42 5.36 -12.57
C ILE A 44 0.15 5.25 -11.70
N GLY A 45 -0.47 4.08 -11.67
CA GLY A 45 -1.67 3.85 -10.87
C GLY A 45 -1.43 3.95 -9.36
N ALA A 46 -0.25 3.53 -8.88
CA ALA A 46 0.17 3.72 -7.50
C ALA A 46 0.32 5.21 -7.17
N ALA A 47 1.03 5.98 -8.00
CA ALA A 47 1.18 7.43 -7.80
C ALA A 47 -0.17 8.16 -7.77
N ILE A 48 -1.11 7.77 -8.64
CA ILE A 48 -2.48 8.31 -8.62
C ILE A 48 -3.19 7.91 -7.32
N SER A 49 -3.10 6.64 -6.92
CA SER A 49 -3.73 6.12 -5.69
C SER A 49 -3.17 6.79 -4.43
N GLU A 50 -1.90 7.19 -4.44
CA GLU A 50 -1.21 7.82 -3.32
C GLU A 50 -1.38 9.35 -3.29
N SER A 51 -1.74 10.01 -4.39
CA SER A 51 -1.85 11.46 -4.48
C SER A 51 -2.72 12.08 -3.37
N VAL A 52 -3.93 11.54 -3.18
CA VAL A 52 -4.85 11.97 -2.11
C VAL A 52 -4.32 11.61 -0.72
N PRO A 53 -3.90 10.36 -0.44
CA PRO A 53 -3.24 9.99 0.81
C PRO A 53 -2.08 10.91 1.19
N LEU A 54 -1.19 11.26 0.26
CA LEU A 54 -0.05 12.13 0.54
C LEU A 54 -0.49 13.54 0.94
N ILE A 55 -1.52 14.09 0.30
CA ILE A 55 -2.12 15.38 0.70
C ILE A 55 -2.70 15.27 2.12
N MET A 56 -3.38 14.17 2.45
CA MET A 56 -3.91 13.93 3.79
C MET A 56 -2.81 13.83 4.84
N ILE A 57 -1.69 13.15 4.53
CA ILE A 57 -0.52 13.05 5.40
C ILE A 57 0.07 14.44 5.66
N ILE A 58 0.29 15.24 4.62
CA ILE A 58 0.83 16.60 4.76
C ILE A 58 -0.12 17.44 5.63
N TYR A 59 -1.42 17.39 5.37
CA TYR A 59 -2.43 18.09 6.16
C TYR A 59 -2.42 17.66 7.63
N ALA A 60 -2.27 16.36 7.89
CA ALA A 60 -2.18 15.80 9.24
C ALA A 60 -0.96 16.33 10.00
N ILE A 61 0.21 16.41 9.34
CA ILE A 61 1.44 16.95 9.93
C ILE A 61 1.27 18.44 10.28
N ILE A 62 0.73 19.25 9.36
CA ILE A 62 0.56 20.70 9.57
C ILE A 62 -0.31 21.00 10.80
N HIS A 63 -1.29 20.14 11.08
CA HIS A 63 -2.23 20.30 12.18
C HIS A 63 -1.97 19.31 13.33
N ALA A 64 -0.76 18.75 13.38
CA ALA A 64 -0.43 17.79 14.40
C ALA A 64 -0.35 18.47 15.76
N VAL A 65 -0.87 17.76 16.77
CA VAL A 65 -0.80 18.16 18.17
C VAL A 65 -0.12 17.04 18.93
N PRO A 66 0.57 17.32 20.04
CA PRO A 66 1.15 16.28 20.87
C PRO A 66 0.05 15.30 21.32
N LEU A 67 0.30 14.00 21.16
CA LEU A 67 -0.63 12.92 21.50
C LEU A 67 -0.05 12.04 22.61
N SER A 68 -0.94 11.46 23.42
CA SER A 68 -0.55 10.41 24.36
C SER A 68 -0.31 9.10 23.61
N ILE A 69 0.56 8.23 24.12
CA ILE A 69 0.87 6.96 23.45
C ILE A 69 -0.37 6.05 23.34
N GLU A 70 -1.30 6.17 24.29
CA GLU A 70 -2.56 5.43 24.34
C GLU A 70 -3.47 5.79 23.16
N ASP A 71 -3.44 7.05 22.69
CA ASP A 71 -4.23 7.51 21.55
C ASP A 71 -3.79 6.85 20.23
N LEU A 72 -2.57 6.29 20.18
CA LEU A 72 -2.00 5.69 18.98
C LEU A 72 -2.30 4.20 18.84
N TYR A 73 -2.68 3.52 19.93
CA TYR A 73 -2.81 2.06 19.92
C TYR A 73 -3.78 1.54 18.86
N VAL A 74 -4.99 2.09 18.82
CA VAL A 74 -6.00 1.66 17.84
C VAL A 74 -5.63 2.10 16.40
N PRO A 75 -5.30 3.38 16.13
CA PRO A 75 -4.87 3.82 14.80
C PRO A 75 -3.67 3.04 14.24
N ALA A 76 -2.64 2.80 15.04
CA ALA A 76 -1.43 2.08 14.62
C ALA A 76 -1.73 0.60 14.39
N PHE A 77 -2.52 -0.03 15.27
CA PHE A 77 -2.93 -1.43 15.11
C PHE A 77 -3.69 -1.65 13.79
N ILE A 78 -4.59 -0.75 13.42
CA ILE A 78 -5.31 -0.81 12.14
C ILE A 78 -4.31 -0.79 10.96
N ILE A 79 -3.33 0.11 10.98
CA ILE A 79 -2.34 0.19 9.90
C ILE A 79 -1.49 -1.09 9.83
N ILE A 80 -1.06 -1.65 10.96
CA ILE A 80 -0.28 -2.89 11.02
C ILE A 80 -1.08 -4.07 10.43
N ILE A 81 -2.34 -4.23 10.84
CA ILE A 81 -3.22 -5.27 10.31
C ILE A 81 -3.47 -5.07 8.81
N LEU A 82 -3.65 -3.82 8.37
CA LEU A 82 -3.82 -3.48 6.97
C LEU A 82 -2.59 -3.86 6.14
N MET A 83 -1.38 -3.55 6.62
CA MET A 83 -0.13 -3.96 5.97
C MET A 83 0.00 -5.47 5.88
N ALA A 84 -0.29 -6.18 6.97
CA ALA A 84 -0.28 -7.65 7.01
C ALA A 84 -1.29 -8.23 6.01
N PHE A 85 -2.51 -7.70 5.97
CA PHE A 85 -3.54 -8.08 5.01
C PHE A 85 -3.09 -7.84 3.57
N ALA A 86 -2.56 -6.65 3.26
CA ALA A 86 -2.11 -6.28 1.93
C ALA A 86 -1.00 -7.22 1.41
N MET A 87 -0.01 -7.49 2.25
CA MET A 87 1.05 -8.44 1.94
C MET A 87 0.47 -9.85 1.74
N PHE A 88 -0.37 -10.32 2.65
CA PHE A 88 -1.03 -11.63 2.53
C PHE A 88 -1.83 -11.75 1.22
N PHE A 89 -2.58 -10.71 0.86
CA PHE A 89 -3.35 -10.66 -0.38
C PHE A 89 -2.43 -10.78 -1.60
N ILE A 90 -1.34 -10.00 -1.68
CA ILE A 90 -0.36 -10.10 -2.78
C ILE A 90 0.27 -11.50 -2.83
N PHE A 91 0.63 -12.05 -1.66
CA PHE A 91 1.20 -13.40 -1.54
C PHE A 91 0.24 -14.51 -2.01
N LEU A 92 -1.06 -14.33 -1.80
CA LEU A 92 -2.08 -15.26 -2.29
C LEU A 92 -2.25 -15.09 -3.80
N GLN A 93 -2.41 -13.85 -4.28
CA GLN A 93 -2.65 -13.55 -5.68
C GLN A 93 -1.51 -13.98 -6.60
N ARG A 94 -0.26 -13.96 -6.14
CA ARG A 94 0.88 -14.48 -6.91
C ARG A 94 0.91 -16.01 -7.07
N LYS A 95 0.05 -16.75 -6.35
CA LYS A 95 -0.04 -18.22 -6.41
C LYS A 95 -1.29 -18.72 -7.11
N VAL A 96 -2.40 -17.97 -7.00
CA VAL A 96 -3.69 -18.34 -7.61
C VAL A 96 -3.61 -18.19 -9.13
N ASP A 97 -3.99 -19.22 -9.87
CA ASP A 97 -4.06 -19.21 -11.34
C ASP A 97 -2.76 -18.77 -12.03
N VAL A 98 -1.63 -19.31 -11.57
CA VAL A 98 -0.30 -19.04 -12.15
C VAL A 98 0.32 -20.33 -12.67
N GLU A 99 0.39 -20.44 -13.99
CA GLU A 99 1.13 -21.48 -14.72
C GLU A 99 2.65 -21.33 -14.50
N GLU A 100 3.42 -22.41 -14.70
CA GLU A 100 4.84 -22.44 -14.34
C GLU A 100 5.70 -21.47 -15.15
N ASP A 101 5.40 -21.33 -16.43
CA ASP A 101 6.06 -20.42 -17.38
C ASP A 101 5.86 -18.93 -17.01
N ARG A 102 4.76 -18.59 -16.33
CA ARG A 102 4.43 -17.21 -15.90
C ARG A 102 4.92 -16.88 -14.50
N ARG A 103 5.36 -17.89 -13.74
CA ARG A 103 5.71 -17.77 -12.31
C ARG A 103 6.80 -16.73 -12.04
N GLN A 104 7.83 -16.68 -12.89
CA GLN A 104 8.93 -15.72 -12.71
C GLN A 104 8.44 -14.27 -12.84
N ALA A 105 7.70 -13.96 -13.91
CA ALA A 105 7.18 -12.61 -14.16
C ALA A 105 6.21 -12.15 -13.06
N VAL A 106 5.29 -13.02 -12.65
CA VAL A 106 4.35 -12.76 -11.54
C VAL A 106 5.09 -12.50 -10.23
N ASN A 107 6.12 -13.28 -9.91
CA ASN A 107 6.90 -13.10 -8.68
C ASN A 107 7.66 -11.78 -8.68
N GLN A 108 8.33 -11.44 -9.77
CA GLN A 108 9.05 -10.17 -9.90
C GLN A 108 8.12 -8.98 -9.73
N PHE A 109 6.97 -8.98 -10.43
CA PHE A 109 5.96 -7.93 -10.30
C PHE A 109 5.41 -7.82 -8.87
N SER A 110 5.14 -8.96 -8.23
CA SER A 110 4.59 -8.98 -6.86
C SER A 110 5.56 -8.44 -5.82
N ILE A 111 6.87 -8.65 -5.98
CA ILE A 111 7.89 -8.09 -5.08
C ILE A 111 7.88 -6.56 -5.14
N ILE A 112 7.80 -5.99 -6.35
CA ILE A 112 7.69 -4.54 -6.55
C ILE A 112 6.41 -4.02 -5.90
N ALA A 113 5.29 -4.73 -6.06
CA ALA A 113 4.02 -4.36 -5.47
C ALA A 113 4.05 -4.36 -3.93
N ILE A 114 4.71 -5.34 -3.31
CA ILE A 114 4.88 -5.40 -1.85
C ILE A 114 5.68 -4.18 -1.34
N ALA A 115 6.70 -3.74 -2.07
CA ALA A 115 7.46 -2.56 -1.68
C ALA A 115 6.60 -1.29 -1.73
N LEU A 116 5.88 -1.07 -2.84
CA LEU A 116 5.07 0.14 -3.03
C LEU A 116 3.86 0.19 -2.09
N ILE A 117 3.14 -0.91 -1.92
CA ILE A 117 1.91 -0.91 -1.11
C ILE A 117 2.13 -0.54 0.36
N ASN A 118 3.34 -0.77 0.86
CA ASN A 118 3.71 -0.48 2.25
C ASN A 118 4.29 0.93 2.42
N ALA A 119 4.56 1.68 1.35
CA ALA A 119 5.21 2.99 1.44
C ALA A 119 4.39 3.99 2.27
N VAL A 120 3.14 4.27 1.87
CA VAL A 120 2.27 5.18 2.62
C VAL A 120 1.93 4.68 4.03
N PRO A 121 1.59 3.40 4.26
CA PRO A 121 1.42 2.86 5.61
C PRO A 121 2.61 3.07 6.55
N ILE A 122 3.84 2.84 6.06
CA ILE A 122 5.05 3.04 6.85
C ILE A 122 5.22 4.53 7.16
N ILE A 123 5.06 5.41 6.17
CA ILE A 123 5.12 6.87 6.36
C ILE A 123 4.08 7.32 7.41
N ALA A 124 2.85 6.82 7.31
CA ALA A 124 1.77 7.12 8.23
C ALA A 124 2.11 6.71 9.68
N LEU A 125 2.67 5.51 9.88
CA LEU A 125 3.11 5.05 11.19
C LEU A 125 4.23 5.91 11.75
N VAL A 126 5.31 6.10 11.00
CA VAL A 126 6.47 6.89 11.45
C VAL A 126 6.04 8.29 11.89
N LEU A 127 5.24 8.97 11.06
CA LEU A 127 4.77 10.32 11.37
C LEU A 127 3.81 10.34 12.56
N MET A 128 2.95 9.34 12.70
CA MET A 128 2.07 9.22 13.86
C MET A 128 2.89 9.11 15.16
N PHE A 129 3.92 8.27 15.19
CA PHE A 129 4.78 8.10 16.38
C PHE A 129 5.66 9.33 16.69
N ILE A 130 6.04 10.13 15.68
CA ILE A 130 6.76 11.39 15.92
C ILE A 130 5.91 12.41 16.72
N ASN A 131 4.59 12.29 16.68
CA ASN A 131 3.67 13.20 17.37
C ASN A 131 3.39 12.81 18.83
N VAL A 132 4.07 11.80 19.38
CA VAL A 132 3.94 11.41 20.79
C VAL A 132 4.66 12.42 21.68
N ALA A 133 3.98 12.84 22.76
CA ALA A 133 4.50 13.75 23.77
C ALA A 133 5.18 13.03 24.94
#